data_AF-A0A8J7B5G0-F1
#
_entry.id   AF-A0A8J7B5G0-F1
#
_cell.length_a   1.000
_cell.length_b   1.000
_cell.length_c   1.000
_cell.angle_alpha   90.00
_cell.angle_beta   90.00
_cell.angle_gamma   90.00
#
_symmetry.space_group_name_H-M   'P 1'
#
loop_
_entity.id
_entity.type
_entity.pdbx_description
1 polymer ?
#
loop_
_entity_poly.entity_id
_entity_poly.type
_entity_poly.pdbx_seq_one_letter_code
_entity_poly.pdbx_strand_id
1 'polypeptide(L)' 'MEGIQAAGVIGSDYQKQVEALTPLGRIGQPQDIAPAAVFFTSSDSAWITGETLHIAGGI' A
#
# COMPACT_ATOMS: atom_id res chain seq x y z
N MET A 1 7.95 -11.56 0.46
CA MET A 1 8.37 -10.16 0.20
C MET A 1 9.16 -9.71 1.44
N GLU A 2 10.41 -10.16 1.57
CA GLU A 2 11.22 -10.06 2.81
C GLU A 2 12.13 -8.80 2.85
N GLY A 3 12.20 -8.04 1.76
CA GLY A 3 13.23 -7.00 1.59
C GLY A 3 13.14 -5.78 2.51
N ILE A 4 11.94 -5.37 2.94
CA ILE A 4 11.76 -4.19 3.81
C ILE A 4 12.05 -4.55 5.28
N GLN A 5 11.80 -5.79 5.67
CA GLN A 5 12.09 -6.31 7.01
C GLN A 5 13.61 -6.37 7.27
N ALA A 6 14.40 -6.69 6.23
CA ALA A 6 15.85 -6.77 6.30
C ALA A 6 16.56 -5.40 6.32
N ALA A 7 15.90 -4.33 5.87
CA ALA A 7 16.52 -3.00 5.70
C ALA A 7 16.57 -2.13 6.97
N GLY A 8 16.11 -2.63 8.13
CA GLY A 8 16.13 -1.86 9.40
C GLY A 8 15.15 -0.69 9.43
N VAL A 9 14.22 -0.62 8.48
CA VAL A 9 13.20 0.45 8.41
C VAL A 9 12.17 0.29 9.52
N ILE A 10 11.87 -0.96 9.92
CA ILE A 10 10.86 -1.24 10.93
C ILE A 10 11.34 -0.82 12.33
N GLY A 11 10.63 0.11 12.98
CA GLY A 11 10.97 0.72 14.26
C GLY A 11 11.91 1.93 14.16
N SER A 12 12.35 2.31 12.95
CA SER A 12 13.23 3.45 12.74
C SER A 12 12.50 4.80 12.89
N ASP A 13 13.25 5.89 13.10
CA ASP A 13 12.68 7.23 13.08
C ASP A 13 12.13 7.60 11.69
N TYR A 14 12.67 6.99 10.62
CA TYR A 14 12.13 7.12 9.28
C TYR A 14 10.73 6.52 9.16
N GLN A 15 10.49 5.34 9.75
CA GLN A 15 9.13 4.79 9.80
C GLN A 15 8.17 5.75 10.52
N LYS A 16 8.55 6.27 11.69
CA LYS A 16 7.69 7.20 12.44
C LYS A 16 7.36 8.46 11.63
N GLN A 17 8.31 8.99 10.87
CA GLN A 17 8.08 10.14 9.99
C GLN A 17 7.06 9.81 8.90
N VAL A 18 7.19 8.66 8.23
CA VAL A 18 6.24 8.23 7.20
C VAL A 18 4.84 8.00 7.78
N GLU A 19 4.75 7.37 8.95
CA GLU A 19 3.48 7.15 9.64
C GLU A 19 2.80 8.46 10.05
N ALA A 20 3.56 9.45 10.51
CA ALA A 20 3.03 10.76 10.88
C ALA A 20 2.48 11.55 9.68
N LEU A 21 3.02 11.34 8.49
CA LEU A 21 2.54 11.98 7.26
C LEU A 21 1.36 11.24 6.64
N THR A 22 1.25 9.92 6.85
CA THR A 22 0.18 9.09 6.31
C THR A 22 -1.10 9.26 7.14
N PRO A 23 -2.25 9.68 6.59
CA PRO A 23 -3.47 9.88 7.37
C PRO A 23 -3.98 8.66 8.13
N LEU A 24 -3.77 7.45 7.59
CA LEU A 24 -4.06 6.20 8.31
C LEU A 24 -3.09 5.90 9.47
N GLY A 25 -2.04 6.69 9.66
CA GLY A 25 -1.13 6.63 10.81
C GLY A 25 -0.26 5.38 10.87
N ARG A 26 -0.11 4.66 9.76
CA ARG A 26 0.67 3.41 9.71
C ARG A 26 1.29 3.17 8.34
N ILE A 27 2.35 2.36 8.31
CA ILE A 27 2.90 1.81 7.07
C ILE A 27 1.89 0.86 6.42
N GLY A 28 1.69 1.04 5.12
CA GLY A 28 0.89 0.14 4.29
C GLY A 28 1.42 -1.29 4.33
N GLN A 29 0.52 -2.25 4.38
CA GLN A 29 0.81 -3.68 4.41
C GLN A 29 0.36 -4.32 3.10
N PRO A 30 0.90 -5.49 2.72
CA PRO A 30 0.48 -6.19 1.50
C PRO A 30 -1.04 -6.44 1.43
N GLN A 31 -1.70 -6.59 2.58
CA GLN A 31 -3.15 -6.80 2.66
C GLN A 31 -3.96 -5.56 2.27
N ASP A 32 -3.37 -4.35 2.26
CA ASP A 32 -4.07 -3.13 1.87
C ASP A 32 -4.23 -3.02 0.35
N ILE A 33 -3.26 -3.52 -0.42
CA ILE A 33 -3.28 -3.50 -1.90
C ILE A 33 -3.93 -4.76 -2.50
N ALA A 34 -3.84 -5.90 -1.81
CA ALA A 34 -4.29 -7.19 -2.34
C ALA A 34 -5.75 -7.19 -2.82
N PRO A 35 -6.74 -6.62 -2.09
CA PRO A 35 -8.13 -6.60 -2.55
C PRO A 35 -8.33 -5.84 -3.86
N ALA A 36 -7.63 -4.73 -4.07
CA ALA A 36 -7.71 -3.96 -5.29
C ALA A 36 -7.08 -4.68 -6.48
N ALA A 37 -5.94 -5.36 -6.25
CA ALA A 37 -5.35 -6.22 -7.27
C ALA A 37 -6.32 -7.33 -7.68
N VAL A 38 -6.98 -8.00 -6.71
CA VAL A 38 -8.01 -9.00 -6.98
C VAL A 38 -9.16 -8.39 -7.80
N PHE A 39 -9.68 -7.22 -7.40
CA PHE A 39 -10.72 -6.52 -8.14
C PHE A 39 -10.33 -6.27 -9.60
N PHE A 40 -9.13 -5.72 -9.87
CA PHE A 40 -8.68 -5.45 -11.23
C PHE A 40 -8.45 -6.69 -12.09
N THR A 41 -8.29 -7.86 -11.48
CA THR A 41 -8.20 -9.13 -12.19
C THR A 41 -9.54 -9.86 -12.33
N SER A 42 -10.59 -9.33 -11.71
CA SER A 42 -11.91 -9.95 -11.71
C SER A 42 -12.75 -9.57 -12.94
N SER A 43 -13.87 -10.27 -13.14
CA SER A 43 -14.85 -9.91 -14.17
C SER A 43 -15.50 -8.55 -13.92
N ASP A 44 -15.52 -8.09 -12.67
CA ASP A 44 -16.23 -6.86 -12.28
C ASP A 44 -15.53 -5.61 -12.79
N SER A 45 -14.25 -5.71 -13.16
CA SER A 45 -13.46 -4.63 -13.76
C SER A 45 -13.31 -4.74 -15.28
N ALA A 46 -14.13 -5.56 -15.97
CA ALA A 46 -13.94 -5.89 -17.39
C ALA A 46 -13.91 -4.70 -18.37
N TRP A 47 -14.42 -3.53 -17.96
CA TRP A 47 -14.43 -2.31 -18.77
C TRP A 47 -13.47 -1.22 -18.27
N ILE A 48 -12.66 -1.52 -17.26
CA ILE A 48 -11.72 -0.58 -16.66
C ILE A 48 -10.32 -0.87 -17.19
N THR A 49 -9.70 0.09 -17.85
CA THR A 49 -8.34 -0.01 -18.41
C THR A 49 -7.68 1.35 -18.49
N GLY A 50 -6.35 1.38 -18.47
CA GLY A 50 -5.56 2.63 -18.54
C GLY A 50 -5.53 3.46 -17.25
N GLU A 51 -6.19 2.99 -16.19
CA GLU A 51 -6.31 3.71 -14.92
C GLU A 51 -5.15 3.43 -13.97
N THR A 52 -4.85 4.40 -13.11
CA THR A 52 -3.92 4.27 -11.98
C THR A 52 -4.67 4.50 -10.68
N LEU A 53 -4.75 3.46 -9.84
CA LEU A 53 -5.36 3.54 -8.51
C LEU A 53 -4.29 3.67 -7.43
N HIS A 54 -4.28 4.81 -6.72
CA HIS A 54 -3.40 5.02 -5.57
C HIS A 54 -3.99 4.38 -4.32
N ILE A 55 -3.24 3.46 -3.72
CA ILE A 55 -3.57 2.82 -2.44
C ILE A 55 -2.49 3.20 -1.43
N ALA A 56 -2.59 4.44 -0.94
CA ALA A 56 -1.53 5.09 -0.19
C ALA A 56 -1.95 5.55 1.23
N GLY A 57 -3.08 5.05 1.74
CA GLY A 57 -3.52 5.34 3.11
C GLY A 57 -3.84 6.82 3.37
N GLY A 58 -4.23 7.57 2.32
CA GLY A 58 -4.63 8.97 2.39
C GLY A 58 -3.60 9.98 1.87
N ILE A 59 -2.45 9.51 1.37
CA ILE A 59 -1.45 10.32 0.65
C ILE A 59 -1.81 10.50 -0.81
#